data_AF-A0A3B9G7I0-F1
#
_entry.id   AF-A0A3B9G7I0-F1
#
_cell.length_a   1.000
_cell.length_b   1.000
_cell.length_c   1.000
_cell.angle_alpha   90.00
_cell.angle_beta   90.00
_cell.angle_gamma   90.00
#
_symmetry.space_group_name_H-M   'P 1'
#
loop_
_entity.id
_entity.type
_entity.pdbx_description
1 polymer ?
#
loop_
_entity_poly.entity_id
_entity_poly.type
_entity_poly.pdbx_seq_one_letter_code
_entity_poly.pdbx_strand_id
1 'polypeptide(L)'
;MKRHTQATFGILGLALVAGASQASADVESLIGGDVSGEISAGWDSRYFYRGLWFGDETTWTNASVSKELASNLTGSVNLFYTDVMDDALSYSEGNIGAALSYDLGFGTLDLGFVHFRFYDGFAGTERGGVRGTGIAGNDEANEFNLTYSQDLFAGFSGHVLVGRDTTIDGTYGELGVSKSWEVCEGIGLDFSLTAGYSLDSYYTFPGDESEDWTHVL
;
A
#
# COMPACT_ATOMS: atom_id res chain seq x y z
N MET A 1 -19.36 -0.90 -22.56
CA MET A 1 -19.00 -1.12 -21.16
C MET A 1 -17.83 -0.18 -20.85
N LYS A 2 -18.02 0.80 -19.97
CA LYS A 2 -16.93 1.66 -19.53
C LYS A 2 -16.03 0.81 -18.64
N ARG A 3 -14.77 0.64 -19.01
CA ARG A 3 -13.78 0.00 -18.14
C ARG A 3 -13.52 0.99 -17.03
N HIS A 4 -13.97 0.66 -15.82
CA HIS A 4 -13.60 1.41 -14.64
C HIS A 4 -12.14 1.07 -14.37
N THR A 5 -11.25 2.00 -14.69
CA THR A 5 -9.84 1.91 -14.32
C THR A 5 -9.80 1.97 -12.79
N GLN A 6 -9.66 0.80 -12.14
CA GLN A 6 -9.35 0.75 -10.72
C GLN A 6 -7.95 1.34 -10.55
N ALA A 7 -7.86 2.51 -9.94
CA ALA A 7 -6.59 3.03 -9.48
C ALA A 7 -6.16 2.18 -8.28
N THR A 8 -5.32 1.19 -8.53
CA THR A 8 -4.63 0.45 -7.48
C THR A 8 -3.56 1.38 -6.91
N PHE A 9 -3.87 2.02 -5.79
CA PHE A 9 -2.86 2.77 -5.05
C PHE A 9 -1.83 1.78 -4.54
N GLY A 10 -0.55 2.14 -4.66
CA GLY A 10 0.58 1.42 -4.07
C GLY A 10 0.46 1.39 -2.54
N ILE A 11 -0.41 0.51 -2.05
CA ILE A 11 -0.37 -0.07 -0.73
C ILE A 11 -0.03 -1.53 -0.99
N LEU A 12 1.26 -1.81 -1.17
CA LEU A 12 1.76 -3.17 -1.12
C LEU A 12 1.87 -3.58 0.35
N GLY A 13 0.70 -3.67 0.99
CA GLY A 13 0.40 -4.69 1.98
C GLY A 13 -0.36 -5.76 1.22
N LEU A 14 0.11 -7.00 1.30
CA LEU A 14 -0.27 -8.13 0.46
C LEU A 14 -1.79 -8.20 0.20
N ALA A 15 -2.17 -8.23 -1.08
CA ALA A 15 -3.55 -8.43 -1.49
C ALA A 15 -4.10 -9.77 -0.97
N LEU A 16 -4.95 -9.71 0.05
CA LEU A 16 -5.96 -10.73 0.33
C LEU A 16 -7.33 -10.06 0.38
N VAL A 17 -7.88 -9.69 -0.78
CA VAL A 17 -9.29 -9.29 -0.90
C VAL A 17 -10.15 -10.55 -0.80
N ALA A 18 -10.29 -11.06 0.43
CA ALA A 18 -11.30 -12.06 0.74
C ALA A 18 -12.66 -11.36 0.87
N GLY A 19 -13.43 -11.41 -0.22
CA GLY A 19 -14.90 -11.34 -0.22
C GLY A 19 -15.54 -10.21 0.61
N ALA A 20 -15.80 -9.08 -0.02
CA ALA A 20 -16.83 -8.14 0.41
C ALA A 20 -17.75 -7.74 -0.76
N SER A 21 -18.28 -8.74 -1.48
CA SER A 21 -19.43 -8.53 -2.38
C SER A 21 -20.70 -8.35 -1.55
N GLN A 22 -20.94 -7.13 -1.04
CA GLN A 22 -22.30 -6.63 -0.73
C GLN A 22 -22.39 -5.16 -0.25
N ALA A 23 -21.30 -4.39 -0.20
CA ALA A 23 -21.38 -2.99 0.25
C ALA A 23 -21.45 -1.94 -0.88
N SER A 24 -21.18 -2.30 -2.15
CA SER A 24 -21.02 -1.28 -3.20
C SER A 24 -22.32 -0.60 -3.65
N ALA A 25 -23.48 -1.25 -3.50
CA ALA A 25 -24.74 -0.73 -4.00
C ALA A 25 -25.32 0.43 -3.16
N ASP A 26 -25.07 0.44 -1.85
CA ASP A 26 -25.63 1.48 -0.95
C ASP A 26 -24.73 2.73 -0.87
N VAL A 27 -23.44 2.60 -1.22
CA VAL A 27 -22.44 3.68 -1.20
C VAL A 27 -22.68 4.68 -2.34
N GLU A 28 -23.07 4.22 -3.53
CA GLU A 28 -23.37 5.10 -4.67
C GLU A 28 -24.48 6.12 -4.36
N SER A 29 -25.45 5.75 -3.51
CA SER A 29 -26.55 6.64 -3.09
C SER A 29 -26.10 7.76 -2.14
N LEU A 30 -25.00 7.56 -1.42
CA LEU A 30 -24.52 8.46 -0.38
C LEU A 30 -23.47 9.47 -0.88
N ILE A 31 -22.69 9.09 -1.90
CA ILE A 31 -21.50 9.86 -2.34
C ILE A 31 -21.71 10.58 -3.69
N GLY A 32 -22.84 10.32 -4.37
CA GLY A 32 -23.18 10.93 -5.65
C GLY A 32 -22.46 10.25 -6.83
N GLY A 33 -23.11 10.19 -7.99
CA GLY A 33 -22.72 9.31 -9.11
C GLY A 33 -21.39 9.61 -9.81
N ASP A 34 -20.62 10.62 -9.35
CA ASP A 34 -19.30 10.98 -9.88
C ASP A 34 -18.16 10.61 -8.92
N VAL A 35 -18.46 9.93 -7.81
CA VAL A 35 -17.49 9.53 -6.79
C VAL A 35 -17.61 8.03 -6.56
N SER A 36 -16.46 7.35 -6.57
CA SER A 36 -16.36 5.93 -6.22
C SER A 36 -15.74 5.80 -4.84
N GLY A 37 -16.26 4.88 -4.03
CA GLY A 37 -15.73 4.59 -2.70
C GLY A 37 -15.66 3.09 -2.44
N GLU A 38 -14.64 2.68 -1.70
CA GLU A 38 -14.42 1.29 -1.30
C GLU A 38 -14.08 1.23 0.18
N ILE A 39 -14.63 0.22 0.87
CA ILE A 39 -14.15 -0.18 2.19
C ILE A 39 -13.73 -1.64 2.07
N SER A 40 -12.52 -1.92 2.51
CA SER A 40 -11.92 -3.26 2.51
C SER A 40 -11.30 -3.57 3.86
N ALA A 41 -11.24 -4.85 4.18
CA ALA A 41 -10.56 -5.38 5.35
C ALA A 41 -9.93 -6.70 4.97
N GLY A 42 -8.84 -7.05 5.65
CA GLY A 42 -8.10 -8.27 5.36
C GLY A 42 -7.27 -8.74 6.54
N TRP A 43 -6.65 -9.89 6.30
CA TRP A 43 -5.70 -10.51 7.20
C TRP A 43 -4.53 -11.05 6.38
N ASP A 44 -3.34 -10.79 6.87
CA ASP A 44 -2.08 -11.19 6.27
C ASP A 44 -1.37 -12.15 7.23
N SER A 45 -1.04 -13.35 6.73
CA SER A 45 -0.19 -14.28 7.50
C SER A 45 1.17 -13.67 7.84
N ARG A 46 1.68 -12.80 6.95
CA ARG A 46 2.88 -11.98 7.14
C ARG A 46 2.68 -10.63 6.50
N TYR A 47 2.84 -9.58 7.27
CA TYR A 47 2.78 -8.21 6.81
C TYR A 47 4.17 -7.70 6.46
N PHE A 48 4.33 -7.40 5.17
CA PHE A 48 5.51 -6.74 4.63
C PHE A 48 5.11 -5.39 4.09
N TYR A 49 5.96 -4.40 4.33
CA TYR A 49 5.80 -3.07 3.76
C TYR A 49 7.18 -2.54 3.36
N ARG A 50 7.32 -2.01 2.14
CA ARG A 50 8.62 -1.56 1.58
C ARG A 50 9.70 -2.67 1.61
N GLY A 51 9.28 -3.92 1.45
CA GLY A 51 10.18 -5.08 1.59
C GLY A 51 10.71 -5.34 3.01
N LEU A 52 10.31 -4.56 4.02
CA LEU A 52 10.56 -4.84 5.43
C LEU A 52 9.42 -5.69 6.00
N TRP A 53 9.76 -6.65 6.85
CA TRP A 53 8.80 -7.40 7.63
C TRP A 53 8.41 -6.59 8.87
N PHE A 54 7.10 -6.44 9.11
CA PHE A 54 6.56 -5.69 10.24
C PHE A 54 5.82 -6.58 11.25
N GLY A 55 5.38 -7.76 10.86
CA GLY A 55 4.73 -8.69 11.78
C GLY A 55 4.06 -9.85 11.08
N ASP A 56 3.72 -10.87 11.85
CA ASP A 56 2.89 -11.99 11.40
C ASP A 56 1.46 -11.79 11.92
N GLU A 57 0.48 -12.49 11.35
CA GLU A 57 -0.91 -12.48 11.82
C GLU A 57 -1.51 -11.06 11.91
N THR A 58 -1.41 -10.31 10.83
CA THR A 58 -1.75 -8.88 10.80
C THR A 58 -3.14 -8.68 10.23
N THR A 59 -3.96 -7.85 10.88
CA THR A 59 -5.26 -7.44 10.32
C THR A 59 -5.18 -6.01 9.82
N TRP A 60 -5.97 -5.69 8.80
CA TRP A 60 -6.01 -4.35 8.25
C TRP A 60 -7.40 -3.95 7.77
N THR A 61 -7.62 -2.65 7.70
CA THR A 61 -8.81 -2.01 7.13
C THR A 61 -8.39 -0.84 6.27
N ASN A 62 -9.12 -0.61 5.18
CA ASN A 62 -8.91 0.49 4.27
C ASN A 62 -10.26 1.10 3.88
N ALA A 63 -10.29 2.42 3.80
CA ALA A 63 -11.40 3.17 3.23
C ALA A 63 -10.82 4.13 2.19
N SER A 64 -11.28 4.03 0.95
CA SER A 64 -10.81 4.87 -0.14
C SER A 64 -11.97 5.57 -0.84
N VAL A 65 -11.69 6.77 -1.34
CA VAL A 65 -12.61 7.53 -2.18
C VAL A 65 -11.83 8.09 -3.35
N SER A 66 -12.39 7.99 -4.56
CA SER A 66 -11.79 8.51 -5.77
C SER A 66 -12.81 9.24 -6.63
N LYS A 67 -12.31 10.20 -7.42
CA LYS A 67 -13.10 11.02 -8.32
C LYS A 67 -12.34 11.31 -9.60
N GLU A 68 -13.02 11.16 -10.73
CA GLU A 68 -12.52 11.67 -12.01
C GLU A 68 -12.52 13.20 -11.99
N LEU A 69 -11.33 13.79 -12.07
CA LEU A 69 -11.12 15.24 -12.10
C LEU A 69 -11.11 15.77 -13.55
N ALA A 70 -10.64 14.94 -14.48
CA ALA A 70 -10.71 15.11 -15.92
C ALA A 70 -10.71 13.73 -16.60
N SER A 71 -10.95 13.69 -17.92
CA SER A 71 -11.11 12.44 -18.69
C SER A 71 -9.98 11.42 -18.57
N ASN A 72 -8.80 11.85 -18.12
CA ASN A 72 -7.62 11.02 -17.92
C ASN A 72 -6.89 11.36 -16.62
N LEU A 73 -7.57 11.99 -15.65
CA LEU A 73 -7.00 12.35 -14.37
C LEU A 73 -7.99 12.01 -13.25
N THR A 74 -7.58 11.12 -12.37
CA THR A 74 -8.35 10.72 -11.18
C THR A 74 -7.62 11.19 -9.93
N GLY A 75 -8.36 11.78 -9.00
CA GLY A 75 -7.86 12.10 -7.66
C GLY A 75 -8.44 11.14 -6.64
N SER A 76 -7.65 10.79 -5.62
CA SER A 76 -8.10 9.89 -4.55
C SER A 76 -7.58 10.30 -3.18
N VAL A 77 -8.26 9.79 -2.17
CA VAL A 77 -7.85 9.80 -0.76
C VAL A 77 -8.11 8.43 -0.18
N ASN A 78 -7.20 7.94 0.67
CA ASN A 78 -7.41 6.70 1.43
C ASN A 78 -7.05 6.87 2.90
N LEU A 79 -7.72 6.08 3.73
CA LEU A 79 -7.44 5.88 5.14
C LEU A 79 -7.16 4.39 5.34
N PHE A 80 -6.03 4.07 5.94
CA PHE A 80 -5.66 2.68 6.22
C PHE A 80 -5.34 2.54 7.70
N TYR A 81 -5.69 1.40 8.29
CA TYR A 81 -5.28 1.03 9.63
C TYR A 81 -4.90 -0.44 9.67
N THR A 82 -3.83 -0.77 10.37
CA THR A 82 -3.39 -2.14 10.57
C THR A 82 -2.94 -2.40 12.01
N ASP A 83 -3.07 -3.65 12.44
CA ASP A 83 -2.72 -4.13 13.78
C ASP A 83 -2.18 -5.56 13.68
N VAL A 84 -1.00 -5.78 14.26
CA VAL A 84 -0.39 -7.10 14.42
C VAL A 84 -1.05 -7.81 15.60
N MET A 85 -1.64 -8.97 15.32
CA MET A 85 -2.38 -9.74 16.33
C MET A 85 -1.53 -10.79 17.05
N ASP A 86 -0.28 -10.99 16.61
CA ASP A 86 0.66 -11.92 17.26
C ASP A 86 1.10 -11.41 18.65
N ASP A 87 1.34 -12.33 19.57
CA ASP A 87 1.72 -12.03 20.95
C ASP A 87 3.18 -11.56 21.09
N ALA A 88 4.01 -11.76 20.05
CA ALA A 88 5.44 -11.45 20.07
C ALA A 88 5.78 -9.97 19.89
N LEU A 89 4.97 -9.22 19.13
CA LEU A 89 5.25 -7.83 18.73
C LEU A 89 3.98 -7.00 18.80
N SER A 90 4.04 -5.85 19.47
CA SER A 90 3.01 -4.81 19.36
C SER A 90 3.36 -3.88 18.21
N TYR A 91 2.52 -3.89 17.18
CA TYR A 91 2.64 -3.00 16.04
C TYR A 91 1.25 -2.63 15.53
N SER A 92 0.97 -1.34 15.52
CA SER A 92 -0.21 -0.78 14.86
C SER A 92 0.13 0.53 14.16
N GLU A 93 -0.51 0.73 13.02
CA GLU A 93 -0.23 1.83 12.12
C GLU A 93 -1.54 2.37 11.52
N GLY A 94 -1.62 3.70 11.42
CA GLY A 94 -2.70 4.41 10.76
C GLY A 94 -2.15 5.35 9.69
N ASN A 95 -2.70 5.28 8.49
CA ASN A 95 -2.23 6.05 7.34
C ASN A 95 -3.32 6.89 6.73
N ILE A 96 -2.91 8.06 6.24
CA ILE A 96 -3.73 8.93 5.39
C ILE A 96 -2.96 9.16 4.10
N GLY A 97 -3.54 8.73 2.98
CA GLY A 97 -2.95 8.90 1.66
C GLY A 97 -3.81 9.74 0.74
N ALA A 98 -3.16 10.38 -0.22
CA ALA A 98 -3.80 11.08 -1.33
C ALA A 98 -2.98 10.89 -2.60
N ALA A 99 -3.64 10.79 -3.75
CA ALA A 99 -2.95 10.57 -5.00
C ALA A 99 -3.65 11.18 -6.22
N LEU A 100 -2.86 11.41 -7.26
CA LEU A 100 -3.30 11.78 -8.60
C LEU A 100 -2.83 10.72 -9.59
N SER A 101 -3.79 10.10 -10.27
CA SER A 101 -3.57 9.05 -11.27
C SER A 101 -3.86 9.59 -12.66
N TYR A 102 -2.88 9.58 -13.54
CA TYR A 102 -2.99 10.04 -14.92
C TYR A 102 -2.93 8.89 -15.91
N ASP A 103 -3.97 8.75 -16.75
CA ASP A 103 -4.03 7.75 -17.82
C ASP A 103 -3.31 8.29 -19.08
N LEU A 104 -2.18 7.65 -19.42
CA LEU A 104 -1.36 7.97 -20.58
C LEU A 104 -1.88 7.30 -21.88
N GLY A 105 -2.90 6.44 -21.78
CA GLY A 105 -3.46 5.63 -22.86
C GLY A 105 -2.71 4.32 -23.14
N PHE A 106 -1.46 4.21 -22.66
CA PHE A 106 -0.64 3.00 -22.73
C PHE A 106 -0.14 2.53 -21.36
N GLY A 107 -0.59 3.19 -20.29
CA GLY A 107 -0.21 2.95 -18.91
C GLY A 107 -0.71 4.09 -18.02
N THR A 108 -0.43 3.98 -16.73
CA THR A 108 -0.88 4.94 -15.71
C THR A 108 0.33 5.50 -14.99
N LEU A 109 0.31 6.80 -14.72
CA LEU A 109 1.28 7.47 -13.86
C LEU A 109 0.58 7.98 -12.60
N ASP A 110 1.06 7.56 -11.43
CA ASP A 110 0.50 7.94 -10.14
C ASP A 110 1.50 8.79 -9.35
N LEU A 111 1.05 9.96 -8.89
CA LEU A 111 1.76 10.77 -7.91
C LEU A 111 1.02 10.67 -6.57
N GLY A 112 1.66 10.07 -5.57
CA GLY A 112 1.08 9.85 -4.25
C GLY A 112 1.80 10.60 -3.13
N PHE A 113 1.04 10.84 -2.07
CA PHE A 113 1.52 11.27 -0.76
C PHE A 113 0.88 10.38 0.31
N VAL A 114 1.66 9.95 1.30
CA VAL A 114 1.16 9.20 2.44
C VAL A 114 1.76 9.74 3.74
N HIS A 115 0.90 10.02 4.71
CA HIS A 115 1.29 10.26 6.09
C HIS A 115 1.04 9.01 6.91
N PHE A 116 2.05 8.60 7.68
CA PHE A 116 2.03 7.43 8.55
C PHE A 116 2.00 7.86 10.00
N ARG A 117 1.23 7.13 10.81
CA ARG A 117 1.25 7.19 12.26
C ARG A 117 1.54 5.80 12.81
N PHE A 118 2.68 5.62 13.45
CA PHE A 118 3.06 4.38 14.12
C PHE A 118 2.72 4.51 15.60
N TYR A 119 1.69 3.79 16.06
CA TYR A 119 1.23 3.89 17.45
C TYR A 119 2.15 3.12 18.42
N ASP A 120 2.97 2.21 17.91
CA ASP A 120 3.93 1.42 18.69
C ASP A 120 5.39 1.70 18.28
N GLY A 121 5.62 2.76 17.49
CA GLY A 121 6.90 3.10 16.86
C GLY A 121 7.14 2.35 15.55
N PHE A 122 7.98 2.90 14.68
CA PHE A 122 8.25 2.36 13.34
C PHE A 122 8.70 0.89 13.34
N ALA A 123 9.51 0.44 14.30
CA ALA A 123 9.94 -0.96 14.37
C ALA A 123 9.00 -1.86 15.20
N GLY A 124 7.88 -1.30 15.68
CA GLY A 124 7.08 -1.91 16.73
C GLY A 124 7.80 -1.96 18.07
N THR A 125 7.16 -2.57 19.05
CA THR A 125 7.71 -2.77 20.39
C THR A 125 7.43 -4.19 20.86
N GLU A 126 8.40 -4.85 21.49
CA GLU A 126 8.13 -6.10 22.24
C GLU A 126 6.96 -5.86 23.21
N ARG A 127 6.04 -6.80 23.36
CA ARG A 127 4.82 -6.55 24.13
C ARG A 127 5.14 -6.22 25.59
N GLY A 128 4.94 -4.95 25.99
CA GLY A 128 5.29 -4.41 27.32
C GLY A 128 6.73 -3.87 27.44
N GLY A 129 7.49 -3.84 26.34
CA GLY A 129 8.82 -3.26 26.22
C GLY A 129 8.82 -1.74 25.99
N VAL A 130 10.02 -1.16 25.89
CA VAL A 130 10.20 0.26 25.55
C VAL A 130 10.31 0.38 24.03
N ARG A 131 9.64 1.39 23.45
CA ARG A 131 9.79 1.72 22.02
C ARG A 131 11.26 1.86 21.64
N GLY A 132 11.61 1.45 20.41
CA GLY A 132 12.96 1.56 19.88
C GLY A 132 13.54 2.99 19.95
N THR A 133 14.85 3.13 19.80
CA THR A 133 15.53 4.44 19.76
C THR A 133 15.87 4.87 18.34
N GLY A 134 15.98 6.18 18.10
CA GLY A 134 16.30 6.71 16.77
C GLY A 134 15.14 6.48 15.80
N ILE A 135 15.44 6.09 14.56
CA ILE A 135 14.42 5.83 13.51
C ILE A 135 13.39 4.79 13.96
N ALA A 136 13.82 3.75 14.69
CA ALA A 136 12.93 2.71 15.20
C ALA A 136 11.85 3.22 16.18
N GLY A 137 12.10 4.38 16.81
CA GLY A 137 11.16 5.05 17.71
C GLY A 137 10.36 6.16 17.07
N ASN A 138 10.44 6.34 15.75
CA ASN A 138 9.63 7.33 15.06
C ASN A 138 8.14 6.96 15.16
N ASP A 139 7.33 7.92 15.58
CA ASP A 139 5.88 7.76 15.70
C ASP A 139 5.14 8.18 14.43
N GLU A 140 5.84 8.76 13.45
CA GLU A 140 5.24 9.24 12.21
C GLU A 140 6.26 9.28 11.06
N ALA A 141 5.76 9.19 9.83
CA ALA A 141 6.53 9.36 8.61
C ALA A 141 5.71 10.07 7.54
N ASN A 142 6.38 10.70 6.57
CA ASN A 142 5.71 11.32 5.41
C ASN A 142 6.43 10.91 4.13
N GLU A 143 5.70 10.35 3.18
CA GLU A 143 6.24 9.83 1.94
C GLU A 143 5.59 10.49 0.71
N PHE A 144 6.42 10.74 -0.31
CA PHE A 144 5.96 10.96 -1.67
C PHE A 144 6.37 9.79 -2.54
N ASN A 145 5.50 9.35 -3.45
CA ASN A 145 5.81 8.30 -4.41
C ASN A 145 5.38 8.67 -5.83
N LEU A 146 6.14 8.16 -6.79
CA LEU A 146 5.84 8.20 -8.21
C LEU A 146 5.82 6.77 -8.74
N THR A 147 4.67 6.35 -9.27
CA THR A 147 4.49 5.00 -9.79
C THR A 147 4.12 5.05 -11.26
N TYR A 148 4.71 4.19 -12.06
CA TYR A 148 4.28 3.89 -13.41
C TYR A 148 3.79 2.45 -13.50
N SER A 149 2.58 2.27 -14.01
CA SER A 149 1.94 0.95 -14.16
C SER A 149 1.52 0.72 -15.61
N GLN A 150 1.64 -0.51 -16.08
CA GLN A 150 1.20 -0.90 -17.43
C GLN A 150 0.70 -2.34 -17.47
N ASP A 151 -0.23 -2.61 -18.39
CA ASP A 151 -0.60 -3.96 -18.74
C ASP A 151 0.53 -4.63 -19.55
N LEU A 152 0.86 -5.84 -19.14
CA LEU A 152 1.86 -6.69 -19.74
C LEU A 152 1.21 -7.84 -20.53
N PHE A 153 2.05 -8.69 -21.09
CA PHE A 153 1.60 -9.87 -21.81
C PHE A 153 0.83 -10.85 -20.90
N ALA A 154 -0.07 -11.64 -21.50
CA ALA A 154 -0.85 -12.68 -20.84
C ALA A 154 -1.73 -12.18 -19.66
N GLY A 155 -2.11 -10.90 -19.66
CA GLY A 155 -2.99 -10.32 -18.64
C GLY A 155 -2.32 -10.16 -17.28
N PHE A 156 -0.98 -10.11 -17.26
CA PHE A 156 -0.26 -9.56 -16.12
C PHE A 156 -0.27 -8.04 -16.22
N SER A 157 -0.14 -7.37 -15.08
CA SER A 157 0.19 -5.95 -15.01
C SER A 157 1.51 -5.80 -14.27
N GLY A 158 2.30 -4.79 -14.63
CA GLY A 158 3.58 -4.51 -14.00
C GLY A 158 3.68 -3.06 -13.59
N HIS A 159 4.46 -2.79 -12.55
CA HIS A 159 4.71 -1.44 -12.07
C HIS A 159 6.17 -1.20 -11.68
N VAL A 160 6.54 0.08 -11.71
CA VAL A 160 7.79 0.62 -11.17
C VAL A 160 7.43 1.80 -10.27
N LEU A 161 7.99 1.84 -9.06
CA LEU A 161 7.78 2.90 -8.10
C LEU A 161 9.12 3.50 -7.67
N VAL A 162 9.12 4.81 -7.42
CA VAL A 162 10.16 5.49 -6.63
C VAL A 162 9.48 6.24 -5.50
N GLY A 163 9.84 5.93 -4.27
CA GLY A 163 9.30 6.53 -3.05
C GLY A 163 10.39 7.29 -2.29
N ARG A 164 10.03 8.43 -1.69
CA ARG A 164 10.90 9.21 -0.79
C ARG A 164 10.19 9.48 0.53
N ASP A 165 10.77 9.00 1.61
CA ASP A 165 10.36 9.31 2.98
C ASP A 165 11.13 10.54 3.47
N THR A 166 10.38 11.57 3.80
CA THR A 166 10.91 12.87 4.22
C THR A 166 11.24 12.94 5.71
N THR A 167 10.81 11.96 6.50
CA THR A 167 11.13 11.89 7.93
C THR A 167 12.50 11.27 8.17
N ILE A 168 12.81 10.17 7.48
CA ILE A 168 14.14 9.55 7.57
C ILE A 168 15.11 10.02 6.48
N ASP A 169 14.63 10.88 5.57
CA ASP A 169 15.36 11.42 4.41
C ASP A 169 15.95 10.32 3.51
N GLY A 170 15.12 9.32 3.21
CA GLY A 170 15.49 8.18 2.38
C GLY A 170 14.62 8.06 1.13
N THR A 171 15.14 7.36 0.14
CA THR A 171 14.59 7.03 -1.17
C THR A 171 14.70 5.52 -1.42
N TYR A 172 13.65 4.92 -1.94
CA TYR A 172 13.62 3.52 -2.35
C TYR A 172 12.93 3.37 -3.71
N GLY A 173 13.22 2.26 -4.39
CA GLY A 173 12.55 1.87 -5.61
C GLY A 173 11.87 0.52 -5.44
N GLU A 174 10.74 0.32 -6.13
CA GLU A 174 10.06 -0.96 -6.19
C GLU A 174 9.74 -1.35 -7.63
N LEU A 175 9.71 -2.65 -7.86
CA LEU A 175 9.32 -3.28 -9.11
C LEU A 175 8.36 -4.40 -8.76
N GLY A 176 7.22 -4.48 -9.43
CA GLY A 176 6.30 -5.58 -9.18
C GLY A 176 5.47 -5.99 -10.36
N VAL A 177 4.90 -7.18 -10.23
CA VAL A 177 4.02 -7.80 -11.22
C VAL A 177 2.83 -8.40 -10.49
N SER A 178 1.64 -8.26 -11.08
CA SER A 178 0.42 -8.79 -10.50
C SER A 178 -0.51 -9.36 -11.56
N LYS A 179 -1.44 -10.20 -11.11
CA LYS A 179 -2.49 -10.76 -11.93
C LYS A 179 -3.68 -11.20 -11.08
N SER A 180 -4.86 -10.82 -11.51
CA SER A 180 -6.12 -11.17 -10.88
C SER A 180 -6.90 -12.16 -11.75
N TRP A 181 -7.51 -13.15 -11.12
CA TRP A 181 -8.44 -14.09 -11.75
C TRP A 181 -9.77 -14.06 -11.02
N GLU A 182 -10.85 -13.87 -11.76
CA GLU A 182 -12.18 -14.12 -11.23
C GLU A 182 -12.42 -15.64 -11.20
N VAL A 183 -12.73 -16.18 -10.02
CA VAL A 183 -13.05 -17.60 -9.85
C VAL A 183 -14.55 -17.80 -10.04
N CYS A 184 -15.35 -16.96 -9.38
CA CYS A 184 -16.78 -16.81 -9.60
C CYS A 184 -17.25 -15.43 -9.13
N GLU A 185 -18.54 -15.14 -9.30
CA GLU A 185 -19.12 -13.87 -8.87
C GLU A 185 -18.83 -13.62 -7.37
N GLY A 186 -18.14 -12.52 -7.09
CA GLY A 186 -17.75 -12.11 -5.73
C GLY A 186 -16.52 -12.80 -5.13
N ILE A 187 -15.90 -13.74 -5.86
CA ILE A 187 -14.68 -14.44 -5.40
C ILE A 187 -13.59 -14.34 -6.48
N GLY A 188 -12.51 -13.66 -6.14
CA GLY A 188 -11.29 -13.54 -6.94
C GLY A 188 -10.10 -14.26 -6.31
N LEU A 189 -9.07 -14.47 -7.12
CA LEU A 189 -7.73 -14.83 -6.69
C LEU A 189 -6.76 -13.82 -7.26
N ASP A 190 -5.89 -13.28 -6.42
CA ASP A 190 -4.87 -12.31 -6.80
C ASP A 190 -3.49 -12.92 -6.59
N PHE A 191 -2.64 -12.78 -7.60
CA PHE A 191 -1.21 -12.99 -7.51
C PHE A 191 -0.51 -11.64 -7.56
N SER A 192 0.42 -11.42 -6.66
CA SER A 192 1.29 -10.25 -6.68
C SER A 192 2.67 -10.65 -6.19
N LEU A 193 3.70 -10.12 -6.85
CA LEU A 193 5.10 -10.24 -6.47
C LEU A 193 5.73 -8.86 -6.64
N THR A 194 6.39 -8.37 -5.60
CA THR A 194 7.14 -7.11 -5.61
C THR A 194 8.53 -7.34 -5.04
N ALA A 195 9.52 -6.62 -5.57
CA ALA A 195 10.85 -6.48 -5.00
C ALA A 195 11.14 -4.99 -4.75
N GLY A 196 11.71 -4.69 -3.58
CA GLY A 196 12.13 -3.35 -3.17
C GLY A 196 13.64 -3.20 -3.12
N TYR A 197 14.14 -1.98 -3.29
CA TYR A 197 15.56 -1.66 -3.19
C TYR A 197 15.79 -0.28 -2.59
N SER A 198 16.72 -0.18 -1.63
CA SER A 198 17.13 1.11 -1.05
C SER A 198 18.04 1.87 -2.00
N LEU A 199 17.66 3.09 -2.39
CA LEU A 199 18.44 3.90 -3.32
C LEU A 199 19.48 4.79 -2.61
N ASP A 200 19.23 5.20 -1.36
CA ASP A 200 20.11 6.07 -0.58
C ASP A 200 19.96 5.86 0.96
N SER A 201 20.24 4.65 1.44
CA SER A 201 20.32 4.33 2.88
C SER A 201 18.97 4.28 3.63
N TYR A 202 17.86 4.15 2.92
CA TYR A 202 16.51 3.95 3.48
C TYR A 202 16.42 2.81 4.53
N TYR A 203 17.19 1.72 4.37
CA TYR A 203 17.15 0.55 5.27
C TYR A 203 18.37 0.42 6.18
N THR A 204 19.27 1.41 6.23
CA THR A 204 20.45 1.31 7.10
C THR A 204 20.13 1.77 8.51
N PHE A 205 20.15 0.84 9.46
CA PHE A 205 20.11 1.15 10.89
C PHE A 205 21.51 1.51 11.40
N PRO A 206 21.67 2.35 12.45
CA PRO A 206 22.98 2.64 13.02
C PRO A 206 23.68 1.34 13.49
N GLY A 207 24.70 0.90 12.75
CA GLY A 207 25.44 -0.35 13.00
C GLY A 207 25.28 -1.42 11.92
N ASP A 208 24.37 -1.24 10.95
CA ASP A 208 24.25 -2.10 9.76
C ASP A 208 25.00 -1.46 8.58
N GLU A 209 26.09 -2.09 8.16
CA GLU A 209 26.68 -1.86 6.84
C GLU A 209 25.97 -2.78 5.87
N SER A 210 24.89 -2.34 5.22
CA SER A 210 24.28 -3.18 4.21
C SER A 210 23.68 -2.39 3.03
N GLU A 211 24.27 -2.66 1.86
CA GLU A 211 23.82 -2.22 0.54
C GLU A 211 22.74 -3.19 0.04
N ASP A 212 21.67 -3.39 0.82
CA ASP A 212 20.89 -4.62 0.66
C ASP A 212 19.53 -4.41 -0.01
N TRP A 213 19.29 -5.30 -0.96
CA TRP A 213 17.98 -5.62 -1.51
C TRP A 213 17.04 -6.07 -0.39
N THR A 214 15.84 -5.48 -0.32
CA THR A 214 14.77 -6.01 0.53
C THR A 214 13.92 -7.00 -0.31
N HIS A 215 13.54 -8.11 0.32
CA HIS A 215 13.32 -9.40 -0.33
C HIS A 215 12.19 -9.48 -1.40
N VAL A 216 12.24 -10.60 -2.14
CA VAL A 216 11.32 -11.09 -3.18
C VAL A 216 10.21 -11.94 -2.52
N LEU A 217 8.93 -11.68 -2.83
CA LEU A 217 7.79 -12.53 -2.43
C LEU A 217 7.09 -13.17 -3.64
#